data_AF-A0AAU4USI0-F1
#
_entry.id   AF-A0AAU4USI0-F1
#
_cell.length_a   1.000
_cell.length_b   1.000
_cell.length_c   1.000
_cell.angle_alpha   90.00
_cell.angle_beta   90.00
_cell.angle_gamma   90.00
#
_symmetry.space_group_name_H-M   'P 1'
#
loop_
_entity.id
_entity.type
_entity.pdbx_description
1 polymer ?
#
loop_
_entity_poly.entity_id
_entity_poly.type
_entity_poly.pdbx_seq_one_letter_code
_entity_poly.pdbx_strand_id
1 'polypeptide(L)'
;MSGRSRTTGLLALCLCLLWLFAGTACTARGDRPVTLRVLADSELQDMKPLLDELRRDTGITLEMDHRGTDDVARALAGTHHEHDLAWLSSDRPLQLRLKAAGVHTESPLATSIMRSPVAIGLKRAAADRLRLRTPDGRISWADVADASADGSLTFGMADPRHTDSGLAALVGVATAAAGTGSALRPEDVSCERLRGFFTGRLLTENSPAALADGFVRRQGELDALVTYESELLALNAGGRLHEPLEIVHPEDGMVLADYPLLLLDPAKRAAYDRLVAWLKSGPVQKKIMERTLRRPVDPAVPRIESLRPPIGNALYFPDRQEVLDRLLADYGKAEGAPPARVFFVLDFSTSMAGERIAALRATFAGLSGADDSRSGKFLRFHRGESFTVIRFAGRVLDERTITYRTQADLDLLRQAVASDDFAEDTAVWSALDHAYSRAADLVRDFPGQSASIVLMTDGENNAGTGLDAFLDRYRALPPAARAVHTYTVRYGDAHPRELDRAARATGGRMVDATAQSLLNAFKETRGCTE
;
A
#
# COMPACT_ATOMS: atom_id res chain seq x y z
N MET A 1 -98.25 40.53 10.96
CA MET A 1 -98.72 39.28 10.34
C MET A 1 -98.10 39.14 8.96
N SER A 2 -97.40 38.01 8.71
CA SER A 2 -97.15 37.35 7.41
C SER A 2 -96.49 38.18 6.30
N GLY A 3 -95.28 37.93 5.78
CA GLY A 3 -94.52 36.69 5.66
C GLY A 3 -94.70 36.07 4.26
N ARG A 4 -93.76 36.31 3.32
CA ARG A 4 -93.24 35.29 2.38
C ARG A 4 -92.07 35.79 1.53
N SER A 5 -91.08 34.91 1.47
CA SER A 5 -89.68 35.10 1.13
C SER A 5 -89.36 34.74 -0.32
N ARG A 6 -88.43 35.52 -0.87
CA ARG A 6 -87.69 35.31 -2.13
C ARG A 6 -86.96 33.96 -2.13
N THR A 7 -87.19 33.10 -3.10
CA THR A 7 -86.32 31.94 -3.40
C THR A 7 -86.44 31.50 -4.87
N THR A 8 -85.84 32.27 -5.79
CA THR A 8 -85.59 31.81 -7.18
C THR A 8 -84.29 32.42 -7.73
N GLY A 9 -83.20 32.35 -6.95
CA GLY A 9 -81.92 32.96 -7.35
C GLY A 9 -80.64 32.28 -6.85
N LEU A 10 -80.68 31.03 -6.38
CA LEU A 10 -79.49 30.36 -5.83
C LEU A 10 -79.06 29.05 -6.52
N LEU A 11 -79.82 28.53 -7.48
CA LEU A 11 -79.46 27.24 -8.14
C LEU A 11 -78.67 27.38 -9.44
N ALA A 12 -78.57 28.58 -10.03
CA ALA A 12 -77.80 28.79 -11.27
C ALA A 12 -76.34 29.22 -11.03
N LEU A 13 -75.96 29.63 -9.81
CA LEU A 13 -74.60 30.10 -9.53
C LEU A 13 -73.65 29.00 -9.01
N CYS A 14 -74.18 27.87 -8.53
CA CYS A 14 -73.33 26.75 -8.08
C CYS A 14 -72.84 25.84 -9.22
N LEU A 15 -73.47 25.87 -10.41
CA LEU A 15 -73.01 25.03 -11.53
C LEU A 15 -71.91 25.68 -12.38
N CYS A 16 -71.79 27.02 -12.40
CA CYS A 16 -70.72 27.71 -13.14
C CYS A 16 -69.41 27.86 -12.35
N LEU A 17 -69.44 27.72 -11.02
CA LEU A 17 -68.23 27.71 -10.18
C LEU A 17 -67.55 26.33 -10.10
N LEU A 18 -68.21 25.27 -10.55
CA LEU A 18 -67.65 23.91 -10.64
C LEU A 18 -66.96 23.61 -11.98
N TRP A 19 -67.08 24.51 -12.97
CA TRP A 19 -66.40 24.37 -14.28
C TRP A 19 -65.17 25.26 -14.47
N LEU A 20 -64.86 26.13 -13.50
CA LEU A 20 -63.67 26.98 -13.51
C LEU A 20 -62.54 26.51 -12.57
N PHE A 21 -62.72 25.39 -11.87
CA PHE A 21 -61.68 24.74 -11.06
C PHE A 21 -61.04 23.51 -11.71
N ALA A 22 -61.33 23.23 -12.98
CA ALA A 22 -60.69 22.16 -13.76
C ALA A 22 -59.43 22.62 -14.53
N GLY A 23 -58.82 23.76 -14.13
CA GLY A 23 -57.73 24.41 -14.87
C GLY A 23 -56.45 24.69 -14.07
N THR A 24 -56.31 24.21 -12.83
CA THR A 24 -55.10 24.43 -12.01
C THR A 24 -54.72 23.22 -11.16
N ALA A 25 -55.00 22.01 -11.64
CA ALA A 25 -54.13 20.89 -11.31
C ALA A 25 -52.96 20.95 -12.29
N CYS A 26 -51.93 21.71 -11.94
CA CYS A 26 -50.60 21.47 -12.48
C CYS A 26 -50.27 20.03 -12.13
N THR A 27 -50.55 19.17 -13.10
CA THR A 27 -50.05 17.82 -13.20
C THR A 27 -48.58 17.87 -12.82
N ALA A 28 -48.24 17.19 -11.72
CA ALA A 28 -46.88 16.75 -11.51
C ALA A 28 -46.46 16.13 -12.84
N ARG A 29 -45.55 16.82 -13.53
CA ARG A 29 -45.01 16.40 -14.82
C ARG A 29 -44.37 15.05 -14.51
N GLY A 30 -45.11 13.97 -14.76
CA GLY A 30 -44.64 12.62 -14.55
C GLY A 30 -43.44 12.47 -15.46
N ASP A 31 -42.25 12.59 -14.88
CA ASP A 31 -41.02 12.46 -15.61
C ASP A 31 -41.06 11.11 -16.34
N ARG A 32 -40.88 11.14 -17.65
CA ARG A 32 -40.84 9.90 -18.45
C ARG A 32 -39.81 8.97 -17.82
N PRO A 33 -40.08 7.65 -17.71
CA PRO A 33 -39.11 6.69 -17.22
C PRO A 33 -37.78 6.86 -17.98
N VAL A 34 -36.69 7.06 -17.25
CA VAL A 34 -35.35 7.22 -17.82
C VAL A 34 -34.54 5.99 -17.44
N THR A 35 -33.93 5.33 -18.41
CA THR A 35 -32.96 4.26 -18.16
C THR A 35 -31.55 4.80 -18.42
N LEU A 36 -30.64 4.54 -17.48
CA LEU A 36 -29.22 4.88 -17.57
C LEU A 36 -28.38 3.61 -17.44
N ARG A 37 -27.48 3.38 -18.39
CA ARG A 37 -26.49 2.30 -18.34
C ARG A 37 -25.29 2.76 -17.52
N VAL A 38 -24.95 2.01 -16.49
CA VAL A 38 -23.92 2.38 -15.51
C VAL A 38 -22.82 1.33 -15.51
N LEU A 39 -21.61 1.73 -15.87
CA LEU A 39 -20.43 0.91 -15.62
C LEU A 39 -20.03 1.04 -14.15
N ALA A 40 -19.97 -0.05 -13.39
CA ALA A 40 -19.78 0.01 -11.95
C ALA A 40 -18.71 -0.95 -11.45
N ASP A 41 -17.98 -0.57 -10.40
CA ASP A 41 -17.11 -1.49 -9.70
C ASP A 41 -17.93 -2.63 -9.05
N SER A 42 -17.34 -3.82 -9.01
CA SER A 42 -18.03 -5.03 -8.53
C SER A 42 -18.49 -4.95 -7.08
N GLU A 43 -17.84 -4.13 -6.26
CA GLU A 43 -18.21 -3.95 -4.85
C GLU A 43 -19.52 -3.17 -4.64
N LEU A 44 -20.06 -2.53 -5.69
CA LEU A 44 -21.34 -1.80 -5.64
C LEU A 44 -22.56 -2.71 -5.84
N GLN A 45 -22.37 -4.03 -5.94
CA GLN A 45 -23.49 -4.97 -6.07
C GLN A 45 -24.45 -4.91 -4.86
N ASP A 46 -23.95 -4.52 -3.69
CA ASP A 46 -24.72 -4.35 -2.46
C ASP A 46 -25.68 -3.14 -2.50
N MET A 47 -25.55 -2.25 -3.49
CA MET A 47 -26.48 -1.14 -3.73
C MET A 47 -27.81 -1.57 -4.36
N LYS A 48 -27.89 -2.79 -4.92
CA LYS A 48 -29.07 -3.32 -5.64
C LYS A 48 -30.40 -3.07 -4.90
N PRO A 49 -30.52 -3.30 -3.59
CA PRO A 49 -31.78 -3.06 -2.86
C PRO A 49 -32.25 -1.60 -2.85
N LEU A 50 -31.35 -0.63 -3.07
CA LEU A 50 -31.68 0.81 -3.13
C LEU A 50 -32.07 1.25 -4.55
N LEU A 51 -31.65 0.51 -5.57
CA LEU A 51 -31.98 0.85 -6.96
C LEU A 51 -33.48 0.70 -7.26
N ASP A 52 -34.14 -0.25 -6.60
CA ASP A 52 -35.59 -0.40 -6.69
C ASP A 52 -36.34 0.78 -6.06
N GLU A 53 -35.80 1.36 -4.98
CA GLU A 53 -36.33 2.57 -4.34
C GLU A 53 -36.13 3.80 -5.22
N LEU A 54 -34.92 3.95 -5.80
CA LEU A 54 -34.62 5.01 -6.76
C LEU A 54 -35.64 5.03 -7.90
N ARG A 55 -35.95 3.87 -8.49
CA ARG A 55 -36.92 3.77 -9.59
C ARG A 55 -38.30 4.25 -9.18
N ARG A 56 -38.76 3.90 -7.97
CA ARG A 56 -40.07 4.32 -7.46
C ARG A 56 -40.11 5.81 -7.17
N ASP A 57 -39.05 6.36 -6.59
CA ASP A 57 -39.02 7.75 -6.11
C ASP A 57 -38.75 8.76 -7.24
N THR A 58 -38.01 8.36 -8.28
CA THR A 58 -37.50 9.28 -9.31
C THR A 58 -37.87 8.91 -10.74
N GLY A 59 -38.40 7.70 -10.96
CA GLY A 59 -38.62 7.15 -12.30
C GLY A 59 -37.33 6.78 -13.06
N ILE A 60 -36.16 6.86 -12.42
CA ILE A 60 -34.87 6.50 -13.02
C ILE A 60 -34.58 5.01 -12.78
N THR A 61 -34.27 4.27 -13.83
CA THR A 61 -33.78 2.89 -13.77
C THR A 61 -32.29 2.87 -14.09
N LEU A 62 -31.49 2.24 -13.23
CA LEU A 62 -30.07 2.02 -13.50
C LEU A 62 -29.85 0.58 -13.97
N GLU A 63 -29.29 0.43 -15.16
CA GLU A 63 -28.80 -0.86 -15.67
C GLU A 63 -27.32 -0.97 -15.33
N MET A 64 -27.02 -1.68 -14.24
CA MET A 64 -25.66 -1.81 -13.71
C MET A 64 -24.88 -2.90 -14.45
N ASP A 65 -23.74 -2.53 -15.03
CA ASP A 65 -22.73 -3.42 -15.59
C ASP A 65 -21.54 -3.46 -14.61
N HIS A 66 -21.55 -4.47 -13.74
CA HIS A 66 -20.52 -4.62 -12.70
C HIS A 66 -19.28 -5.31 -13.27
N ARG A 67 -18.12 -4.66 -13.15
CA ARG A 67 -16.82 -5.20 -13.58
C ARG A 67 -15.74 -5.01 -12.52
N GLY A 68 -14.60 -5.68 -12.68
CA GLY A 68 -13.41 -5.41 -11.86
C GLY A 68 -12.77 -4.07 -12.24
N THR A 69 -12.02 -3.48 -11.31
CA THR A 69 -11.42 -2.13 -11.45
C THR A 69 -10.62 -1.95 -12.74
N ASP A 70 -9.85 -2.96 -13.16
CA ASP A 70 -9.09 -2.91 -14.41
C ASP A 70 -9.95 -2.91 -15.66
N ASP A 71 -11.02 -3.70 -15.66
CA ASP A 71 -11.96 -3.76 -16.78
C ASP A 71 -12.71 -2.43 -16.94
N VAL A 72 -13.10 -1.85 -15.81
CA VAL A 72 -13.69 -0.51 -15.75
C VAL A 72 -12.73 0.53 -16.31
N ALA A 73 -11.49 0.55 -15.84
CA ALA A 73 -10.52 1.54 -16.30
C ALA A 73 -10.19 1.41 -17.79
N ARG A 74 -10.11 0.18 -18.32
CA ARG A 74 -9.92 -0.06 -19.77
C ARG A 74 -11.12 0.43 -20.58
N ALA A 75 -12.34 0.17 -20.11
CA ALA A 75 -13.57 0.65 -20.77
C ALA A 75 -13.67 2.18 -20.78
N LEU A 76 -13.11 2.86 -19.78
CA LEU A 76 -13.10 4.32 -19.65
C LEU A 76 -11.89 5.01 -20.27
N ALA A 77 -10.91 4.26 -20.80
CA ALA A 77 -9.71 4.84 -21.42
C ALA A 77 -9.95 5.40 -22.84
N GLY A 78 -11.04 5.01 -23.50
CA GLY A 78 -11.42 5.51 -24.83
C GLY A 78 -12.25 6.80 -24.78
N THR A 79 -12.43 7.46 -25.94
CA THR A 79 -13.26 8.68 -26.07
C THR A 79 -14.74 8.39 -26.35
N HIS A 80 -15.09 7.13 -26.60
CA HIS A 80 -16.46 6.69 -26.82
C HIS A 80 -16.82 5.67 -25.75
N HIS A 81 -17.78 6.03 -24.91
CA HIS A 81 -18.28 5.15 -23.87
C HIS A 81 -19.61 4.55 -24.31
N GLU A 82 -19.76 3.24 -24.11
CA GLU A 82 -21.04 2.56 -24.33
C GLU A 82 -22.04 2.84 -23.20
N HIS A 83 -21.57 3.38 -22.07
CA HIS A 83 -22.36 3.63 -20.87
C HIS A 83 -22.66 5.12 -20.71
N ASP A 84 -23.77 5.41 -20.03
CA ASP A 84 -24.23 6.77 -19.76
C ASP A 84 -23.50 7.37 -18.54
N LEU A 85 -23.20 6.52 -17.55
CA LEU A 85 -22.55 6.85 -16.28
C LEU A 85 -21.46 5.82 -15.94
N ALA A 86 -20.54 6.21 -15.06
CA ALA A 86 -19.70 5.27 -14.31
C ALA A 86 -19.86 5.48 -12.80
N TRP A 87 -19.86 4.40 -12.02
CA TRP A 87 -19.85 4.48 -10.56
C TRP A 87 -18.68 3.68 -10.01
N LEU A 88 -17.66 4.40 -9.56
CA LEU A 88 -16.37 3.82 -9.20
C LEU A 88 -16.19 3.85 -7.69
N SER A 89 -15.31 3.02 -7.13
CA SER A 89 -14.79 3.18 -5.77
C SER A 89 -13.85 4.37 -5.65
N SER A 90 -13.01 4.57 -6.66
CA SER A 90 -12.24 5.79 -6.87
C SER A 90 -12.09 6.09 -8.36
N ASP A 91 -12.19 7.36 -8.75
CA ASP A 91 -11.88 7.79 -10.11
C ASP A 91 -10.42 8.24 -10.27
N ARG A 92 -9.63 8.31 -9.20
CA ARG A 92 -8.27 8.87 -9.23
C ARG A 92 -7.34 8.15 -10.21
N PRO A 93 -7.28 6.80 -10.26
CA PRO A 93 -6.46 6.11 -11.26
C PRO A 93 -6.89 6.42 -12.70
N LEU A 94 -8.20 6.57 -12.94
CA LEU A 94 -8.73 6.99 -14.23
C LEU A 94 -8.28 8.41 -14.59
N GLN A 95 -8.43 9.37 -13.67
CA GLN A 95 -8.03 10.77 -13.88
C GLN A 95 -6.54 10.87 -14.25
N LEU A 96 -5.67 10.09 -13.59
CA LEU A 96 -4.24 10.06 -13.90
C LEU A 96 -3.95 9.52 -15.29
N ARG A 97 -4.62 8.45 -15.71
CA ARG A 97 -4.49 7.88 -17.05
C ARG A 97 -4.96 8.85 -18.14
N LEU A 98 -6.11 9.50 -17.94
CA LEU A 98 -6.62 10.51 -18.87
C LEU A 98 -5.64 11.68 -19.01
N LYS A 99 -5.13 12.19 -17.89
CA LYS A 99 -4.10 13.24 -17.86
C LYS A 99 -2.82 12.81 -18.58
N ALA A 100 -2.35 11.59 -18.38
CA ALA A 100 -1.15 11.04 -19.03
C ALA A 100 -1.35 10.84 -20.54
N ALA A 101 -2.56 10.50 -20.98
CA ALA A 101 -2.91 10.33 -22.39
C ALA A 101 -3.07 11.68 -23.15
N GLY A 102 -2.84 12.82 -22.49
CA GLY A 102 -3.02 14.15 -23.10
C GLY A 102 -4.48 14.48 -23.38
N VAL A 103 -5.43 13.78 -22.75
CA VAL A 103 -6.85 14.11 -22.83
C VAL A 103 -7.08 15.37 -22.00
N HIS A 104 -7.07 16.51 -22.69
CA HIS A 104 -7.28 17.84 -22.09
C HIS A 104 -8.76 18.24 -22.00
N THR A 105 -9.69 17.38 -22.43
CA THR A 105 -11.12 17.62 -22.21
C THR A 105 -11.43 17.64 -20.73
N GLU A 106 -12.40 18.48 -20.31
CA GLU A 106 -12.89 18.46 -18.93
C GLU A 106 -13.19 17.02 -18.51
N SER A 107 -12.58 16.59 -17.41
CA SER A 107 -12.88 15.30 -16.80
C SER A 107 -14.41 15.16 -16.66
N PRO A 108 -14.97 13.95 -16.86
CA PRO A 108 -16.38 13.71 -16.61
C PRO A 108 -16.81 14.31 -15.29
N LEU A 109 -17.96 14.99 -15.27
CA LEU A 109 -18.52 15.52 -14.03
C LEU A 109 -18.65 14.36 -13.03
N ALA A 110 -17.93 14.45 -11.91
CA ALA A 110 -17.91 13.43 -10.87
C ALA A 110 -18.55 13.97 -9.58
N THR A 111 -19.32 13.14 -8.89
CA THR A 111 -19.86 13.49 -7.57
C THR A 111 -19.72 12.33 -6.60
N SER A 112 -18.94 12.56 -5.54
CA SER A 112 -18.79 11.61 -4.43
C SER A 112 -20.13 11.35 -3.74
N ILE A 113 -20.49 10.08 -3.58
CA ILE A 113 -21.79 9.65 -3.02
C ILE A 113 -21.68 9.11 -1.60
N MET A 114 -20.57 8.43 -1.29
CA MET A 114 -20.36 7.76 -0.01
C MET A 114 -18.86 7.55 0.21
N ARG A 115 -18.44 7.17 1.42
CA ARG A 115 -17.02 7.08 1.76
C ARG A 115 -16.67 5.79 2.47
N SER A 116 -15.54 5.18 2.14
CA SER A 116 -14.99 4.04 2.87
C SER A 116 -13.46 4.16 2.92
N PRO A 117 -12.86 4.38 4.10
CA PRO A 117 -11.41 4.36 4.22
C PRO A 117 -10.88 2.95 4.03
N VAL A 118 -9.66 2.82 3.49
CA VAL A 118 -8.89 1.59 3.70
C VAL A 118 -8.57 1.47 5.19
N ALA A 119 -8.77 0.28 5.74
CA ALA A 119 -8.55 -0.04 7.13
C ALA A 119 -7.94 -1.44 7.28
N ILE A 120 -7.59 -1.79 8.52
CA ILE A 120 -7.01 -3.08 8.88
C ILE A 120 -7.98 -3.78 9.84
N GLY A 121 -8.54 -4.91 9.43
CA GLY A 121 -9.30 -5.79 10.30
C GLY A 121 -8.36 -6.77 11.00
N LEU A 122 -8.09 -6.54 12.28
CA LEU A 122 -7.19 -7.36 13.09
C LEU A 122 -7.99 -8.31 13.97
N LYS A 123 -7.54 -9.55 14.12
CA LYS A 123 -7.98 -10.37 15.26
C LYS A 123 -7.54 -9.74 16.56
N ARG A 124 -8.30 -9.99 17.63
CA ARG A 124 -8.05 -9.36 18.93
C ARG A 124 -6.64 -9.62 19.45
N ALA A 125 -6.18 -10.87 19.38
CA ALA A 125 -4.83 -11.23 19.82
C ALA A 125 -3.73 -10.49 19.03
N ALA A 126 -3.93 -10.28 17.72
CA ALA A 126 -2.98 -9.56 16.89
C ALA A 126 -2.99 -8.06 17.20
N ALA A 127 -4.17 -7.46 17.37
CA ALA A 127 -4.32 -6.06 17.78
C ALA A 127 -3.65 -5.79 19.14
N ASP A 128 -3.88 -6.66 20.13
CA ASP A 128 -3.27 -6.54 21.45
C ASP A 128 -1.73 -6.64 21.38
N ARG A 129 -1.19 -7.58 20.58
CA ARG A 129 0.27 -7.68 20.35
C ARG A 129 0.85 -6.42 19.71
N LEU A 130 0.17 -5.83 18.73
CA LEU A 130 0.64 -4.62 18.07
C LEU A 130 0.61 -3.43 19.03
N ARG A 131 -0.47 -3.23 19.79
CA ARG A 131 -0.59 -2.14 20.76
C ARG A 131 0.50 -2.13 21.82
N LEU A 132 0.95 -3.30 22.26
CA LEU A 132 2.05 -3.41 23.22
C LEU A 132 3.40 -2.90 22.68
N ARG A 133 3.55 -2.83 21.35
CA ARG A 133 4.77 -2.41 20.65
C ARG A 133 4.66 -1.01 20.02
N THR A 134 3.53 -0.33 20.21
CA THR A 134 3.25 0.95 19.58
C THR A 134 3.09 2.07 20.61
N PRO A 135 3.70 3.24 20.39
CA PRO A 135 3.46 4.42 21.23
C PRO A 135 1.96 4.74 21.32
N ASP A 136 1.46 4.96 22.55
CA ASP A 136 0.06 5.30 22.84
C ASP A 136 -1.00 4.28 22.35
N GLY A 137 -0.58 3.07 21.96
CA GLY A 137 -1.47 2.01 21.45
C GLY A 137 -2.14 2.32 20.10
N ARG A 138 -1.65 3.31 19.35
CA ARG A 138 -2.21 3.74 18.05
C ARG A 138 -1.47 3.11 16.89
N ILE A 139 -1.98 1.99 16.39
CA ILE A 139 -1.36 1.18 15.33
C ILE A 139 -1.24 1.98 14.03
N SER A 140 -0.04 1.95 13.43
CA SER A 140 0.32 2.60 12.16
C SER A 140 0.64 1.57 11.07
N TRP A 141 0.72 1.99 9.79
CA TRP A 141 1.24 1.14 8.71
C TRP A 141 2.67 0.69 9.00
N ALA A 142 3.50 1.54 9.62
CA ALA A 142 4.85 1.18 10.03
C ALA A 142 4.87 0.01 11.03
N ASP A 143 3.94 -0.02 12.00
CA ASP A 143 3.83 -1.13 12.96
C ASP A 143 3.39 -2.43 12.30
N VAL A 144 2.48 -2.33 11.32
CA VAL A 144 1.96 -3.47 10.56
C VAL A 144 3.06 -4.02 9.63
N ALA A 145 3.82 -3.14 8.97
CA ALA A 145 4.95 -3.53 8.14
C ALA A 145 6.05 -4.21 8.95
N ASP A 146 6.34 -3.69 10.15
CA ASP A 146 7.28 -4.30 11.08
C ASP A 146 6.85 -5.71 11.52
N ALA A 147 5.63 -5.84 12.03
CA ALA A 147 5.10 -7.14 12.44
C ALA A 147 4.95 -8.14 11.29
N SER A 148 4.80 -7.63 10.06
CA SER A 148 4.83 -8.46 8.85
C SER A 148 6.25 -8.94 8.54
N ALA A 149 7.23 -8.03 8.65
CA ALA A 149 8.65 -8.31 8.41
C ALA A 149 9.22 -9.35 9.38
N ASP A 150 8.85 -9.29 10.67
CA ASP A 150 9.26 -10.25 11.69
C ASP A 150 8.46 -11.58 11.63
N GLY A 151 7.37 -11.60 10.85
CA GLY A 151 6.47 -12.75 10.68
C GLY A 151 5.53 -13.02 11.86
N SER A 152 5.30 -12.05 12.74
CA SER A 152 4.34 -12.08 13.86
C SER A 152 2.94 -11.61 13.48
N LEU A 153 2.78 -11.04 12.29
CA LEU A 153 1.51 -10.67 11.69
C LEU A 153 1.41 -11.26 10.28
N THR A 154 0.41 -12.11 10.09
CA THR A 154 0.07 -12.66 8.78
C THR A 154 -1.25 -12.08 8.29
N PHE A 155 -1.36 -11.72 7.01
CA PHE A 155 -2.57 -11.03 6.54
C PHE A 155 -2.95 -11.32 5.09
N GLY A 156 -4.22 -11.02 4.79
CA GLY A 156 -4.75 -10.96 3.43
C GLY A 156 -4.92 -9.53 2.94
N MET A 157 -4.65 -9.29 1.66
CA MET A 157 -4.87 -8.01 0.98
C MET A 157 -5.14 -8.25 -0.50
N ALA A 158 -6.06 -7.49 -1.10
CA ALA A 158 -6.33 -7.61 -2.53
C ALA A 158 -5.12 -7.17 -3.38
N ASP A 159 -5.02 -7.70 -4.60
CA ASP A 159 -3.96 -7.31 -5.52
C ASP A 159 -4.13 -5.83 -5.93
N PRO A 160 -3.14 -4.96 -5.66
CA PRO A 160 -3.19 -3.54 -6.02
C PRO A 160 -3.19 -3.28 -7.53
N ARG A 161 -2.82 -4.27 -8.35
CA ARG A 161 -2.92 -4.17 -9.81
C ARG A 161 -4.37 -4.26 -10.29
N HIS A 162 -5.23 -4.95 -9.54
CA HIS A 162 -6.57 -5.35 -9.99
C HIS A 162 -7.71 -4.73 -9.16
N THR A 163 -7.40 -4.13 -8.01
CA THR A 163 -8.40 -3.62 -7.06
C THR A 163 -8.02 -2.25 -6.51
N ASP A 164 -9.02 -1.37 -6.38
CA ASP A 164 -8.83 -0.03 -5.79
C ASP A 164 -8.46 -0.09 -4.30
N SER A 165 -9.02 -1.04 -3.53
CA SER A 165 -8.69 -1.20 -2.11
C SER A 165 -7.24 -1.65 -1.92
N GLY A 166 -6.76 -2.57 -2.76
CA GLY A 166 -5.37 -2.98 -2.81
C GLY A 166 -4.45 -1.81 -3.16
N LEU A 167 -4.78 -1.04 -4.20
CA LEU A 167 -4.00 0.11 -4.63
C LEU A 167 -3.95 1.21 -3.55
N ALA A 168 -5.08 1.49 -2.93
CA ALA A 168 -5.21 2.46 -1.85
C ALA A 168 -4.39 2.05 -0.60
N ALA A 169 -4.36 0.77 -0.25
CA ALA A 169 -3.48 0.24 0.80
C ALA A 169 -2.00 0.38 0.41
N LEU A 170 -1.63 0.03 -0.82
CA LEU A 170 -0.25 0.19 -1.31
C LEU A 170 0.22 1.65 -1.24
N VAL A 171 -0.62 2.60 -1.65
CA VAL A 171 -0.35 4.03 -1.52
C VAL A 171 -0.21 4.43 -0.04
N GLY A 172 -1.08 3.92 0.84
CA GLY A 172 -1.00 4.18 2.29
C GLY A 172 0.33 3.73 2.90
N VAL A 173 0.71 2.47 2.66
CA VAL A 173 1.98 1.90 3.13
C VAL A 173 3.17 2.65 2.54
N ALA A 174 3.17 2.97 1.24
CA ALA A 174 4.25 3.70 0.61
C ALA A 174 4.39 5.13 1.14
N THR A 175 3.27 5.82 1.41
CA THR A 175 3.28 7.17 2.00
C THR A 175 3.84 7.15 3.42
N ALA A 176 3.44 6.16 4.22
CA ALA A 176 3.99 5.94 5.55
C ALA A 176 5.49 5.64 5.51
N ALA A 177 5.92 4.81 4.56
CA ALA A 177 7.31 4.46 4.32
C ALA A 177 8.18 5.64 3.87
N ALA A 178 7.62 6.54 3.06
CA ALA A 178 8.27 7.78 2.65
C ALA A 178 8.45 8.75 3.83
N GLY A 179 7.50 8.75 4.78
CA GLY A 179 7.53 9.63 5.96
C GLY A 179 7.30 11.10 5.63
N THR A 180 6.84 11.42 4.41
CA THR A 180 6.70 12.80 3.92
C THR A 180 5.39 13.47 4.36
N GLY A 181 4.38 12.67 4.75
CA GLY A 181 3.04 13.17 5.10
C GLY A 181 2.33 13.92 3.96
N SER A 182 2.86 13.86 2.74
CA SER A 182 2.38 14.55 1.56
C SER A 182 2.22 13.57 0.40
N ALA A 183 1.66 14.02 -0.72
CA ALA A 183 1.52 13.18 -1.91
C ALA A 183 2.90 12.66 -2.36
N LEU A 184 2.97 11.34 -2.62
CA LEU A 184 4.17 10.67 -3.07
C LEU A 184 4.69 11.25 -4.38
N ARG A 185 6.00 11.45 -4.44
CA ARG A 185 6.76 11.78 -5.65
C ARG A 185 7.50 10.54 -6.16
N PRO A 186 7.99 10.52 -7.40
CA PRO A 186 8.73 9.38 -7.93
C PRO A 186 9.93 8.97 -7.06
N GLU A 187 10.63 9.95 -6.48
CA GLU A 187 11.77 9.74 -5.57
C GLU A 187 11.40 9.16 -4.19
N ASP A 188 10.12 9.20 -3.81
CA ASP A 188 9.65 8.68 -2.52
C ASP A 188 9.37 7.17 -2.56
N VAL A 189 9.24 6.60 -3.76
CA VAL A 189 8.86 5.20 -3.99
C VAL A 189 10.07 4.29 -3.95
N SER A 190 10.05 3.31 -3.03
CA SER A 190 11.13 2.33 -2.86
C SER A 190 10.58 0.94 -2.57
N CYS A 191 10.91 -0.03 -3.43
CA CYS A 191 10.54 -1.44 -3.20
C CYS A 191 11.09 -2.02 -1.91
N GLU A 192 12.22 -1.53 -1.41
CA GLU A 192 12.87 -2.11 -0.24
C GLU A 192 12.03 -1.90 1.02
N ARG A 193 11.48 -0.70 1.15
CA ARG A 193 10.59 -0.35 2.26
C ARG A 193 9.27 -1.12 2.22
N LEU A 194 8.87 -1.61 1.06
CA LEU A 194 7.63 -2.37 0.89
C LEU A 194 7.80 -3.87 1.11
N ARG A 195 9.02 -4.41 0.96
CA ARG A 195 9.26 -5.87 1.09
C ARG A 195 8.92 -6.42 2.46
N GLY A 196 9.26 -5.70 3.53
CA GLY A 196 8.92 -6.12 4.90
C GLY A 196 7.42 -6.29 5.08
N PHE A 197 6.64 -5.32 4.59
CA PHE A 197 5.19 -5.39 4.60
C PHE A 197 4.64 -6.61 3.84
N PHE A 198 5.25 -7.01 2.72
CA PHE A 198 4.77 -8.19 1.96
C PHE A 198 5.22 -9.54 2.51
N THR A 199 6.16 -9.58 3.44
CA THR A 199 6.70 -10.83 4.02
C THR A 199 5.62 -11.64 4.75
N GLY A 200 4.74 -10.97 5.50
CA GLY A 200 3.59 -11.56 6.20
C GLY A 200 2.31 -11.67 5.37
N ARG A 201 2.31 -11.26 4.09
CA ARG A 201 1.11 -11.38 3.25
C ARG A 201 0.97 -12.80 2.71
N LEU A 202 0.00 -13.55 3.24
CA LEU A 202 -0.22 -14.95 2.86
C LEU A 202 -1.41 -15.15 1.93
N LEU A 203 -2.31 -14.19 1.82
CA LEU A 203 -3.49 -14.24 0.96
C LEU A 203 -3.52 -13.01 0.04
N THR A 204 -3.60 -13.25 -1.26
CA THR A 204 -3.78 -12.22 -2.29
C THR A 204 -4.82 -12.71 -3.29
N GLU A 205 -5.79 -11.86 -3.59
CA GLU A 205 -6.91 -12.17 -4.47
C GLU A 205 -7.21 -10.95 -5.36
N ASN A 206 -7.76 -11.20 -6.56
CA ASN A 206 -7.97 -10.16 -7.57
C ASN A 206 -9.34 -9.48 -7.47
N SER A 207 -10.15 -9.82 -6.46
CA SER A 207 -11.44 -9.17 -6.21
C SER A 207 -11.77 -9.12 -4.73
N PRO A 208 -12.55 -8.12 -4.27
CA PRO A 208 -13.00 -8.03 -2.89
C PRO A 208 -13.75 -9.28 -2.40
N ALA A 209 -14.63 -9.85 -3.24
CA ALA A 209 -15.40 -11.03 -2.89
C ALA A 209 -14.51 -12.27 -2.70
N ALA A 210 -13.57 -12.51 -3.62
CA ALA A 210 -12.62 -13.61 -3.51
C ALA A 210 -11.71 -13.45 -2.28
N LEU A 211 -11.29 -12.22 -1.97
CA LEU A 211 -10.49 -11.90 -0.79
C LEU A 211 -11.24 -12.24 0.50
N ALA A 212 -12.50 -11.79 0.65
CA ALA A 212 -13.32 -12.09 1.82
C ALA A 212 -13.54 -13.60 1.99
N ASP A 213 -13.86 -14.32 0.90
CA ASP A 213 -14.03 -15.76 0.94
C ASP A 213 -12.72 -16.51 1.25
N GLY A 214 -11.60 -16.06 0.69
CA GLY A 214 -10.27 -16.58 0.99
C GLY A 214 -9.90 -16.40 2.46
N PHE A 215 -10.20 -15.24 3.03
CA PHE A 215 -9.97 -14.96 4.44
C PHE A 215 -10.79 -15.91 5.32
N VAL A 216 -12.10 -16.07 5.02
CA VAL A 216 -12.98 -17.00 5.75
C VAL A 216 -12.47 -18.44 5.72
N ARG A 217 -11.94 -18.90 4.58
CA ARG A 217 -11.37 -20.26 4.47
C ARG A 217 -10.07 -20.43 5.26
N ARG A 218 -9.26 -19.38 5.37
CA ARG A 218 -7.91 -19.41 5.96
C ARG A 218 -7.81 -18.67 7.29
N GLN A 219 -8.93 -18.55 8.02
CA GLN A 219 -8.95 -17.88 9.32
C GLN A 219 -7.99 -18.49 10.33
N GLY A 220 -7.59 -19.76 10.21
CA GLY A 220 -6.58 -20.34 11.10
C GLY A 220 -5.15 -19.83 10.86
N GLU A 221 -4.88 -19.33 9.66
CA GLU A 221 -3.53 -18.97 9.17
C GLU A 221 -3.30 -17.46 9.08
N LEU A 222 -4.36 -16.65 9.17
CA LEU A 222 -4.32 -15.20 8.99
C LEU A 222 -4.67 -14.48 10.30
N ASP A 223 -3.85 -13.50 10.66
CA ASP A 223 -4.10 -12.60 11.79
C ASP A 223 -4.96 -11.39 11.40
N ALA A 224 -4.93 -10.99 10.12
CA ALA A 224 -5.53 -9.74 9.66
C ALA A 224 -6.02 -9.73 8.21
N LEU A 225 -6.88 -8.77 7.89
CA LEU A 225 -7.39 -8.47 6.56
C LEU A 225 -7.29 -6.97 6.27
N VAL A 226 -6.65 -6.59 5.16
CA VAL A 226 -6.54 -5.19 4.71
C VAL A 226 -7.49 -4.98 3.54
N THR A 227 -8.52 -4.15 3.73
CA THR A 227 -9.48 -3.73 2.69
C THR A 227 -10.28 -2.51 3.18
N TYR A 228 -11.35 -2.13 2.49
CA TYR A 228 -12.25 -1.05 2.91
C TYR A 228 -12.98 -1.37 4.22
N GLU A 229 -13.17 -0.34 5.05
CA GLU A 229 -13.91 -0.43 6.32
C GLU A 229 -15.31 -1.04 6.16
N SER A 230 -16.04 -0.63 5.12
CA SER A 230 -17.36 -1.17 4.80
C SER A 230 -17.35 -2.70 4.60
N GLU A 231 -16.32 -3.23 3.94
CA GLU A 231 -16.18 -4.66 3.71
C GLU A 231 -15.83 -5.41 5.00
N LEU A 232 -14.94 -4.86 5.83
CA LEU A 232 -14.60 -5.42 7.14
C LEU A 232 -15.83 -5.47 8.07
N LEU A 233 -16.64 -4.41 8.07
CA LEU A 233 -17.88 -4.34 8.82
C LEU A 233 -18.91 -5.36 8.30
N ALA A 234 -19.05 -5.49 6.98
CA ALA A 234 -19.94 -6.46 6.36
C ALA A 234 -19.51 -7.90 6.70
N LEU A 235 -18.20 -8.16 6.70
CA LEU A 235 -17.64 -9.46 7.06
C LEU A 235 -17.91 -9.80 8.54
N ASN A 236 -17.76 -8.83 9.44
CA ASN A 236 -18.13 -8.96 10.86
C ASN A 236 -19.62 -9.25 11.07
N ALA A 237 -20.49 -8.59 10.30
CA ALA A 237 -21.93 -8.80 10.37
C ALA A 237 -22.39 -10.13 9.73
N GLY A 238 -21.59 -10.71 8.84
CA GLY A 238 -21.95 -11.88 8.04
C GLY A 238 -21.96 -13.23 8.78
N GLY A 239 -21.49 -13.29 10.03
CA GLY A 239 -21.54 -14.50 10.87
C GLY A 239 -20.64 -15.66 10.42
N ARG A 240 -19.72 -15.42 9.47
CA ARG A 240 -18.79 -16.43 8.92
C ARG A 240 -17.43 -16.46 9.63
N LEU A 241 -17.17 -15.48 10.50
CA LEU A 241 -15.91 -15.36 11.21
C LEU A 241 -15.93 -16.15 12.53
N HIS A 242 -14.81 -16.78 12.88
CA HIS A 242 -14.62 -17.44 14.18
C HIS A 242 -14.61 -16.42 15.35
N GLU A 243 -14.09 -15.23 15.09
CA GLU A 243 -14.09 -14.08 15.99
C GLU A 243 -14.27 -12.79 15.16
N PRO A 244 -14.93 -11.75 15.69
CA PRO A 244 -15.03 -10.47 14.99
C PRO A 244 -13.65 -9.82 14.86
N LEU A 245 -13.40 -9.17 13.72
CA LEU A 245 -12.21 -8.37 13.50
C LEU A 245 -12.37 -6.99 14.14
N GLU A 246 -11.36 -6.56 14.86
CA GLU A 246 -11.20 -5.18 15.29
C GLU A 246 -10.75 -4.32 14.10
N ILE A 247 -11.51 -3.28 13.79
CA ILE A 247 -11.19 -2.37 12.69
C ILE A 247 -10.29 -1.27 13.20
N VAL A 248 -9.11 -1.19 12.61
CA VAL A 248 -8.07 -0.22 12.93
C VAL A 248 -7.85 0.70 11.74
N HIS A 249 -7.97 2.00 12.00
CA HIS A 249 -7.56 3.05 11.09
C HIS A 249 -6.09 3.41 11.37
N PRO A 250 -5.17 3.22 10.41
CA PRO A 250 -3.75 3.46 10.63
C PRO A 250 -3.44 4.91 11.02
N GLU A 251 -2.58 5.06 12.00
CA GLU A 251 -2.24 6.36 12.59
C GLU A 251 -1.56 7.35 11.63
N ASP A 252 -0.70 6.81 10.78
CA ASP A 252 0.00 7.51 9.71
C ASP A 252 -0.90 7.78 8.49
N GLY A 253 -2.17 7.40 8.55
CA GLY A 253 -3.23 7.80 7.64
C GLY A 253 -3.62 6.73 6.62
N MET A 254 -4.70 6.99 5.90
CA MET A 254 -5.22 6.08 4.87
C MET A 254 -5.80 6.82 3.68
N VAL A 255 -5.81 6.15 2.52
CA VAL A 255 -6.53 6.61 1.34
C VAL A 255 -8.03 6.36 1.53
N LEU A 256 -8.83 7.36 1.16
CA LEU A 256 -10.28 7.34 1.26
C LEU A 256 -10.91 7.10 -0.12
N ALA A 257 -11.68 6.01 -0.26
CA ALA A 257 -12.60 5.83 -1.37
C ALA A 257 -13.82 6.73 -1.14
N ASP A 258 -14.21 7.49 -2.15
CA ASP A 258 -15.30 8.47 -2.11
C ASP A 258 -16.44 8.16 -3.09
N TYR A 259 -16.37 7.00 -3.72
CA TYR A 259 -17.39 6.40 -4.55
C TYR A 259 -18.03 7.37 -5.55
N PRO A 260 -17.25 8.01 -6.44
CA PRO A 260 -17.77 9.01 -7.34
C PRO A 260 -18.71 8.37 -8.38
N LEU A 261 -19.83 9.06 -8.61
CA LEU A 261 -20.68 8.84 -9.78
C LEU A 261 -20.27 9.83 -10.87
N LEU A 262 -19.85 9.32 -12.03
CA LEU A 262 -19.35 10.10 -13.16
C LEU A 262 -20.42 10.17 -14.27
N LEU A 263 -20.56 11.33 -14.88
CA LEU A 263 -21.38 11.56 -16.07
C LEU A 263 -20.55 11.36 -17.35
N LEU A 264 -20.72 10.22 -18.02
CA LEU A 264 -19.98 9.89 -19.25
C LEU A 264 -20.65 10.48 -20.49
N ASP A 265 -21.98 10.48 -20.55
CA ASP A 265 -22.77 11.12 -21.61
C ASP A 265 -23.37 12.46 -21.13
N PRO A 266 -22.83 13.62 -21.56
CA PRO A 266 -23.36 14.93 -21.20
C PRO A 266 -24.85 15.12 -21.55
N ALA A 267 -25.40 14.40 -22.54
CA ALA A 267 -26.82 14.47 -22.88
C ALA A 267 -27.73 13.94 -21.75
N LYS A 268 -27.18 13.18 -20.79
CA LYS A 268 -27.90 12.63 -19.64
C LYS A 268 -27.85 13.52 -18.39
N ARG A 269 -27.29 14.73 -18.49
CA ARG A 269 -27.07 15.64 -17.35
C ARG A 269 -28.29 15.86 -16.46
N ALA A 270 -29.47 16.09 -17.04
CA ALA A 270 -30.69 16.31 -16.25
C ALA A 270 -31.08 15.09 -15.39
N ALA A 271 -30.91 13.87 -15.93
CA ALA A 271 -31.18 12.65 -15.19
C ALA A 271 -30.12 12.41 -14.11
N TYR A 272 -28.85 12.69 -14.43
CA TYR A 272 -27.74 12.65 -13.48
C TYR A 272 -27.95 13.57 -12.29
N ASP A 273 -28.34 14.84 -12.51
CA ASP A 273 -28.55 15.80 -11.42
C ASP A 273 -29.67 15.34 -10.46
N ARG A 274 -30.76 14.77 -11.00
CA ARG A 274 -31.84 14.19 -10.19
C ARG A 274 -31.38 12.96 -9.40
N LEU A 275 -30.61 12.08 -10.03
CA LEU A 275 -30.04 10.89 -9.39
C LEU A 275 -29.11 11.28 -8.24
N VAL A 276 -28.18 12.22 -8.47
CA VAL A 276 -27.28 12.74 -7.45
C VAL A 276 -28.05 13.40 -6.31
N ALA A 277 -29.07 14.22 -6.61
CA ALA A 277 -29.90 14.85 -5.59
C ALA A 277 -30.62 13.81 -4.71
N TRP A 278 -31.14 12.74 -5.31
CA TRP A 278 -31.76 11.63 -4.56
C TRP A 278 -30.74 10.90 -3.69
N LEU A 279 -29.60 10.50 -4.27
CA LEU A 279 -28.52 9.77 -3.58
C LEU A 279 -27.97 10.56 -2.39
N LYS A 280 -27.85 11.89 -2.51
CA LYS A 280 -27.31 12.76 -1.46
C LYS A 280 -28.36 13.23 -0.45
N SER A 281 -29.63 12.88 -0.62
CA SER A 281 -30.66 13.24 0.36
C SER A 281 -30.41 12.52 1.70
N GLY A 282 -30.63 13.22 2.82
CA GLY A 282 -30.39 12.67 4.16
C GLY A 282 -31.04 11.30 4.42
N PRO A 283 -32.33 11.09 4.06
CA PRO A 283 -32.97 9.77 4.21
C PRO A 283 -32.32 8.67 3.38
N VAL A 284 -31.86 8.96 2.16
CA VAL A 284 -31.20 7.97 1.29
C VAL A 284 -29.77 7.71 1.76
N GLN A 285 -29.02 8.74 2.14
CA GLN A 285 -27.69 8.61 2.75
C GLN A 285 -27.73 7.73 4.01
N LYS A 286 -28.76 7.88 4.85
CA LYS A 286 -28.98 7.00 6.00
C LYS A 286 -29.16 5.54 5.58
N LYS A 287 -29.98 5.28 4.56
CA LYS A 287 -30.19 3.91 4.05
C LYS A 287 -28.94 3.32 3.39
N ILE A 288 -28.18 4.12 2.63
CA ILE A 288 -26.89 3.72 2.06
C ILE A 288 -25.97 3.27 3.19
N MET A 289 -25.81 4.09 4.22
CA MET A 289 -24.98 3.78 5.37
C MET A 289 -25.42 2.51 6.11
N GLU A 290 -26.72 2.37 6.41
CA GLU A 290 -27.25 1.21 7.15
C GLU A 290 -27.13 -0.11 6.38
N ARG A 291 -27.18 -0.06 5.04
CA ARG A 291 -27.17 -1.27 4.19
C ARG A 291 -25.79 -1.65 3.68
N THR A 292 -24.96 -0.67 3.38
CA THR A 292 -23.63 -0.88 2.76
C THR A 292 -22.48 -0.59 3.71
N LEU A 293 -22.77 -0.03 4.88
CA LEU A 293 -21.78 0.29 5.92
C LEU A 293 -20.74 1.30 5.43
N ARG A 294 -21.04 2.04 4.36
CA ARG A 294 -20.25 3.17 3.86
C ARG A 294 -20.68 4.45 4.56
N ARG A 295 -19.72 5.33 4.85
CA ARG A 295 -19.95 6.60 5.55
C ARG A 295 -20.69 7.58 4.65
N PRO A 296 -21.66 8.34 5.18
CA PRO A 296 -22.37 9.35 4.42
C PRO A 296 -21.44 10.50 4.02
N VAL A 297 -21.67 11.11 2.86
CA VAL A 297 -20.94 12.31 2.42
C VAL A 297 -21.41 13.58 3.13
N ASP A 298 -22.65 13.57 3.62
CA ASP A 298 -23.19 14.65 4.44
C ASP A 298 -22.89 14.36 5.92
N PRO A 299 -22.05 15.20 6.58
CA PRO A 299 -21.72 15.03 7.99
C PRO A 299 -22.92 15.22 8.94
N ALA A 300 -24.02 15.82 8.48
CA ALA A 300 -25.23 16.00 9.27
C ALA A 300 -26.03 14.70 9.44
N VAL A 301 -25.79 13.68 8.61
CA VAL A 301 -26.43 12.36 8.74
C VAL A 301 -25.82 11.60 9.93
N PRO A 302 -26.59 11.28 10.99
CA PRO A 302 -26.04 10.60 12.16
C PRO A 302 -25.52 9.21 11.80
N ARG A 303 -24.29 8.89 12.24
CA ARG A 303 -23.64 7.60 11.96
C ARG A 303 -24.11 6.49 12.91
N ILE A 304 -24.30 5.29 12.36
CA ILE A 304 -24.47 4.05 13.15
C ILE A 304 -23.24 3.79 14.02
N GLU A 305 -23.40 3.05 15.12
CA GLU A 305 -22.35 2.86 16.15
C GLU A 305 -21.00 2.44 15.56
N SER A 306 -21.01 1.45 14.65
CA SER A 306 -19.80 0.94 13.99
C SER A 306 -19.05 1.96 13.14
N LEU A 307 -19.72 3.03 12.71
CA LEU A 307 -19.14 4.11 11.90
C LEU A 307 -18.96 5.42 12.68
N ARG A 308 -19.35 5.48 13.97
CA ARG A 308 -19.13 6.66 14.82
C ARG A 308 -17.66 6.99 15.02
N PRO A 309 -16.74 6.02 15.21
CA PRO A 309 -15.33 6.33 15.36
C PRO A 309 -14.84 7.27 14.25
N PRO A 310 -14.08 8.32 14.60
CA PRO A 310 -13.52 9.23 13.61
C PRO A 310 -12.54 8.45 12.71
N ILE A 311 -12.58 8.74 11.41
CA ILE A 311 -11.48 8.39 10.53
C ILE A 311 -10.36 9.39 10.82
N GLY A 312 -9.16 8.91 11.09
CA GLY A 312 -7.99 9.74 11.37
C GLY A 312 -7.53 10.54 10.15
N ASN A 313 -6.23 10.54 9.88
CA ASN A 313 -5.65 11.33 8.80
C ASN A 313 -5.98 10.71 7.42
N ALA A 314 -6.63 11.48 6.55
CA ALA A 314 -6.77 11.11 5.15
C ALA A 314 -5.49 11.45 4.38
N LEU A 315 -4.95 10.49 3.64
CA LEU A 315 -3.77 10.67 2.81
C LEU A 315 -4.13 11.22 1.43
N TYR A 316 -3.22 11.99 0.87
CA TYR A 316 -3.30 12.40 -0.53
C TYR A 316 -2.97 11.21 -1.43
N PHE A 317 -3.80 11.00 -2.44
CA PHE A 317 -3.47 10.08 -3.52
C PHE A 317 -2.43 10.72 -4.46
N PRO A 318 -1.52 9.94 -5.07
CA PRO A 318 -0.56 10.47 -6.03
C PRO A 318 -1.21 11.26 -7.18
N ASP A 319 -0.57 12.33 -7.63
CA ASP A 319 -1.09 13.24 -8.67
C ASP A 319 -0.41 13.07 -10.05
N ARG A 320 0.49 12.07 -10.14
CA ARG A 320 1.26 11.69 -11.33
C ARG A 320 1.14 10.19 -11.60
N GLN A 321 0.85 9.83 -12.86
CA GLN A 321 0.77 8.45 -13.31
C GLN A 321 2.08 7.68 -13.07
N GLU A 322 3.23 8.33 -13.30
CA GLU A 322 4.57 7.76 -13.09
C GLU A 322 4.77 7.21 -11.67
N VAL A 323 4.18 7.85 -10.65
CA VAL A 323 4.28 7.39 -9.26
C VAL A 323 3.51 6.08 -9.07
N LEU A 324 2.32 5.95 -9.66
CA LEU A 324 1.56 4.70 -9.63
C LEU A 324 2.28 3.59 -10.39
N ASP A 325 2.81 3.89 -11.57
CA ASP A 325 3.53 2.91 -12.39
C ASP A 325 4.76 2.38 -11.63
N ARG A 326 5.52 3.27 -10.97
CA ARG A 326 6.65 2.88 -10.12
C ARG A 326 6.21 2.07 -8.91
N LEU A 327 5.13 2.46 -8.22
CA LEU A 327 4.59 1.70 -7.08
C LEU A 327 4.17 0.28 -7.47
N LEU A 328 3.46 0.12 -8.59
CA LEU A 328 3.02 -1.18 -9.08
C LEU A 328 4.18 -2.03 -9.58
N ALA A 329 5.19 -1.43 -10.21
CA ALA A 329 6.42 -2.11 -10.60
C ALA A 329 7.20 -2.61 -9.37
N ASP A 330 7.33 -1.76 -8.35
CA ASP A 330 8.03 -2.09 -7.09
C ASP A 330 7.27 -3.16 -6.28
N TYR A 331 5.93 -3.10 -6.28
CA TYR A 331 5.08 -4.15 -5.76
C TYR A 331 5.34 -5.49 -6.48
N GLY A 332 5.35 -5.50 -7.82
CA GLY A 332 5.60 -6.72 -8.60
C GLY A 332 7.00 -7.31 -8.34
N LYS A 333 8.01 -6.47 -8.17
CA LYS A 333 9.36 -6.89 -7.77
C LYS A 333 9.38 -7.48 -6.35
N ALA A 334 8.65 -6.90 -5.41
CA ALA A 334 8.62 -7.36 -4.02
C ALA A 334 7.84 -8.67 -3.86
N GLU A 335 6.73 -8.86 -4.57
CA GLU A 335 5.86 -10.04 -4.48
C GLU A 335 6.55 -11.33 -4.97
N GLY A 336 7.36 -11.25 -6.03
CA GLY A 336 8.00 -12.42 -6.65
C GLY A 336 9.45 -12.67 -6.24
N ALA A 337 10.06 -11.81 -5.43
CA ALA A 337 11.48 -11.91 -5.11
C ALA A 337 11.75 -13.01 -4.05
N PRO A 338 12.72 -13.91 -4.28
CA PRO A 338 13.17 -14.81 -3.22
C PRO A 338 13.78 -13.99 -2.07
N PRO A 339 13.80 -14.52 -0.83
CA PRO A 339 14.39 -13.83 0.30
C PRO A 339 15.84 -13.41 0.03
N ALA A 340 16.21 -12.18 0.38
CA ALA A 340 17.51 -11.64 0.05
C ALA A 340 18.65 -12.42 0.74
N ARG A 341 19.79 -12.53 0.04
CA ARG A 341 21.04 -13.07 0.59
C ARG A 341 22.08 -11.96 0.61
N VAL A 342 22.61 -11.64 1.78
CA VAL A 342 23.57 -10.53 1.93
C VAL A 342 24.85 -11.06 2.55
N PHE A 343 25.99 -10.79 1.91
CA PHE A 343 27.31 -11.05 2.46
C PHE A 343 27.82 -9.78 3.12
N PHE A 344 28.01 -9.80 4.43
CA PHE A 344 28.62 -8.72 5.18
C PHE A 344 30.10 -9.01 5.37
N VAL A 345 30.95 -8.25 4.69
CA VAL A 345 32.41 -8.35 4.78
C VAL A 345 32.88 -7.25 5.72
N LEU A 346 33.21 -7.62 6.95
CA LEU A 346 33.40 -6.69 8.07
C LEU A 346 34.87 -6.64 8.47
N ASP A 347 35.42 -5.44 8.46
CA ASP A 347 36.80 -5.17 8.86
C ASP A 347 36.94 -5.12 10.38
N PHE A 348 37.77 -6.01 10.91
CA PHE A 348 38.15 -6.14 12.31
C PHE A 348 39.66 -5.88 12.46
N SER A 349 40.21 -4.96 11.67
CA SER A 349 41.55 -4.42 11.92
C SER A 349 41.56 -3.48 13.12
N THR A 350 42.73 -3.26 13.71
CA THR A 350 42.90 -2.38 14.88
C THR A 350 42.43 -0.95 14.61
N SER A 351 42.50 -0.47 13.37
CA SER A 351 42.00 0.86 12.98
C SER A 351 40.48 0.97 13.04
N MET A 352 39.73 -0.14 13.04
CA MET A 352 38.27 -0.15 13.21
C MET A 352 37.83 -0.10 14.68
N ALA A 353 38.75 -0.23 15.64
CA ALA A 353 38.43 -0.18 17.07
C ALA A 353 37.87 1.20 17.49
N GLY A 354 37.11 1.22 18.58
CA GLY A 354 36.50 2.44 19.12
C GLY A 354 35.18 2.82 18.42
N GLU A 355 35.07 4.06 17.93
CA GLU A 355 33.80 4.60 17.42
C GLU A 355 33.31 3.90 16.15
N ARG A 356 34.22 3.42 15.30
CA ARG A 356 33.88 2.81 13.99
C ARG A 356 33.17 1.47 14.17
N ILE A 357 33.74 0.55 14.97
CA ILE A 357 33.08 -0.71 15.31
C ILE A 357 31.79 -0.49 16.12
N ALA A 358 31.74 0.54 16.98
CA ALA A 358 30.53 0.89 17.71
C ALA A 358 29.40 1.31 16.75
N ALA A 359 29.69 2.14 15.76
CA ALA A 359 28.73 2.54 14.73
C ALA A 359 28.27 1.36 13.85
N LEU A 360 29.18 0.45 13.52
CA LEU A 360 28.87 -0.80 12.83
C LEU A 360 27.90 -1.66 13.67
N ARG A 361 28.21 -1.91 14.94
CA ARG A 361 27.34 -2.66 15.87
C ARG A 361 25.97 -2.02 16.05
N ALA A 362 25.91 -0.69 16.17
CA ALA A 362 24.65 0.05 16.27
C ALA A 362 23.78 -0.12 15.02
N THR A 363 24.39 -0.18 13.83
CA THR A 363 23.66 -0.41 12.57
C THR A 363 23.03 -1.79 12.54
N PHE A 364 23.78 -2.85 12.90
CA PHE A 364 23.24 -4.20 13.00
C PHE A 364 22.13 -4.30 14.05
N ALA A 365 22.25 -3.57 15.17
CA ALA A 365 21.20 -3.51 16.19
C ALA A 365 19.92 -2.87 15.62
N GLY A 366 20.03 -1.73 14.95
CA GLY A 366 18.89 -1.05 14.30
C GLY A 366 18.18 -1.94 13.27
N LEU A 367 18.95 -2.56 12.36
CA LEU A 367 18.42 -3.50 11.36
C LEU A 367 17.82 -4.77 11.98
N SER A 368 18.28 -5.17 13.16
CA SER A 368 17.71 -6.30 13.92
C SER A 368 16.47 -5.93 14.74
N GLY A 369 15.90 -4.74 14.54
CA GLY A 369 14.66 -4.29 15.18
C GLY A 369 14.83 -3.38 16.39
N ALA A 370 16.04 -2.91 16.72
CA ALA A 370 16.24 -1.97 17.83
C ALA A 370 15.91 -0.50 17.46
N ASP A 371 15.72 -0.20 16.18
CA ASP A 371 15.27 1.12 15.72
C ASP A 371 13.74 1.17 15.62
N ASP A 372 13.10 1.73 16.65
CA ASP A 372 11.66 1.89 16.74
C ASP A 372 11.11 3.13 16.00
N SER A 373 11.97 3.88 15.31
CA SER A 373 11.51 4.98 14.44
C SER A 373 10.62 4.45 13.32
N ARG A 374 9.70 5.30 12.83
CA ARG A 374 8.83 4.93 11.69
C ARG A 374 9.65 4.50 10.47
N SER A 375 10.75 5.20 10.19
CA SER A 375 11.68 4.83 9.12
C SER A 375 12.40 3.51 9.38
N GLY A 376 12.89 3.27 10.60
CA GLY A 376 13.56 2.04 10.98
C GLY A 376 12.67 0.81 10.87
N LYS A 377 11.37 0.96 11.16
CA LYS A 377 10.34 -0.08 10.99
C LYS A 377 10.23 -0.59 9.55
N PHE A 378 10.47 0.24 8.55
CA PHE A 378 10.49 -0.18 7.15
C PHE A 378 11.85 -0.73 6.65
N LEU A 379 12.95 -0.46 7.36
CA LEU A 379 14.33 -0.71 6.89
C LEU A 379 15.02 -1.91 7.58
N ARG A 380 14.32 -2.66 8.44
CA ARG A 380 14.87 -3.80 9.19
C ARG A 380 15.06 -5.07 8.36
N PHE A 381 15.68 -6.08 8.95
CA PHE A 381 15.78 -7.43 8.41
C PHE A 381 14.41 -8.12 8.37
N HIS A 382 14.19 -8.90 7.31
CA HIS A 382 12.92 -9.59 7.08
C HIS A 382 13.06 -11.10 7.26
N ARG A 383 12.03 -11.74 7.80
CA ARG A 383 12.03 -13.18 8.01
C ARG A 383 12.25 -13.91 6.68
N GLY A 384 13.18 -14.87 6.68
CA GLY A 384 13.61 -15.61 5.50
C GLY A 384 14.91 -15.08 4.88
N GLU A 385 15.31 -13.83 5.15
CA GLU A 385 16.60 -13.31 4.69
C GLU A 385 17.75 -14.11 5.30
N SER A 386 18.86 -14.21 4.57
CA SER A 386 20.08 -14.83 5.10
C SER A 386 21.29 -13.95 4.94
N PHE A 387 22.09 -13.94 6.00
CA PHE A 387 23.24 -13.07 6.18
C PHE A 387 24.47 -13.94 6.35
N THR A 388 25.46 -13.77 5.49
CA THR A 388 26.78 -14.38 5.64
C THR A 388 27.73 -13.31 6.15
N VAL A 389 28.10 -13.39 7.43
CA VAL A 389 29.04 -12.47 8.07
C VAL A 389 30.44 -13.04 7.93
N ILE A 390 31.31 -12.32 7.22
CA ILE A 390 32.72 -12.61 7.02
C ILE A 390 33.49 -11.54 7.76
N ARG A 391 34.08 -11.89 8.91
CA ARG A 391 35.00 -11.01 9.63
C ARG A 391 36.39 -11.19 9.09
N PHE A 392 37.09 -10.09 8.82
CA PHE A 392 38.44 -10.14 8.28
C PHE A 392 39.36 -9.10 8.92
N ALA A 393 40.66 -9.35 8.80
CA ALA A 393 41.75 -8.41 9.04
C ALA A 393 42.83 -8.76 7.99
N GLY A 394 44.06 -9.14 8.37
CA GLY A 394 45.07 -9.65 7.42
C GLY A 394 44.67 -10.95 6.69
N ARG A 395 43.61 -11.61 7.18
CA ARG A 395 42.97 -12.80 6.63
C ARG A 395 41.51 -12.86 7.09
N VAL A 396 40.72 -13.79 6.55
CA VAL A 396 39.40 -14.11 7.12
C VAL A 396 39.59 -14.70 8.52
N LEU A 397 38.92 -14.09 9.50
CA LEU A 397 38.96 -14.47 10.91
C LEU A 397 37.84 -15.48 11.23
N ASP A 398 36.65 -15.26 10.68
CA ASP A 398 35.46 -16.08 10.91
C ASP A 398 34.45 -15.86 9.78
N GLU A 399 33.69 -16.91 9.45
CA GLU A 399 32.59 -16.86 8.48
C GLU A 399 31.39 -17.60 9.08
N ARG A 400 30.24 -16.92 9.15
CA ARG A 400 29.00 -17.51 9.65
C ARG A 400 27.83 -17.11 8.78
N THR A 401 27.01 -18.09 8.40
CA THR A 401 25.75 -17.84 7.69
C THR A 401 24.58 -18.06 8.62
N ILE A 402 23.71 -17.05 8.71
CA ILE A 402 22.54 -17.02 9.59
C ILE A 402 21.31 -16.71 8.74
N THR A 403 20.26 -17.52 8.84
CA THR A 403 18.98 -17.26 8.21
C THR A 403 18.00 -16.78 9.27
N TYR A 404 17.43 -15.60 9.11
CA TYR A 404 16.48 -15.05 10.07
C TYR A 404 15.16 -15.83 10.00
N ARG A 405 14.89 -16.64 11.03
CA ARG A 405 13.61 -17.35 11.20
C ARG A 405 12.91 -16.95 12.49
N THR A 406 13.69 -16.57 13.50
CA THR A 406 13.30 -16.24 14.87
C THR A 406 14.18 -15.14 15.42
N GLN A 407 13.75 -14.50 16.52
CA GLN A 407 14.55 -13.49 17.20
C GLN A 407 15.93 -14.00 17.64
N ALA A 408 16.03 -15.29 18.00
CA ALA A 408 17.30 -15.92 18.38
C ALA A 408 18.33 -15.91 17.24
N ASP A 409 17.89 -15.97 15.97
CA ASP A 409 18.80 -15.85 14.82
C ASP A 409 19.39 -14.44 14.72
N LEU A 410 18.59 -13.40 15.02
CA LEU A 410 19.07 -12.02 15.07
C LEU A 410 20.00 -11.79 16.27
N ASP A 411 19.74 -12.45 17.40
CA ASP A 411 20.67 -12.44 18.54
C ASP A 411 22.02 -13.07 18.15
N LEU A 412 22.02 -14.20 17.44
CA LEU A 412 23.25 -14.81 16.92
C LEU A 412 23.98 -13.90 15.92
N LEU A 413 23.24 -13.18 15.08
CA LEU A 413 23.81 -12.21 14.15
C LEU A 413 24.50 -11.07 14.90
N ARG A 414 23.85 -10.51 15.91
CA ARG A 414 24.44 -9.48 16.78
C ARG A 414 25.68 -10.00 17.51
N GLN A 415 25.65 -11.23 18.02
CA GLN A 415 26.81 -11.86 18.67
C GLN A 415 27.98 -12.04 17.71
N ALA A 416 27.73 -12.42 16.45
CA ALA A 416 28.79 -12.57 15.44
C ALA A 416 29.55 -11.25 15.19
N VAL A 417 28.87 -10.11 15.34
CA VAL A 417 29.42 -8.75 15.15
C VAL A 417 29.99 -8.15 16.46
N ALA A 418 29.67 -8.74 17.62
CA ALA A 418 30.08 -8.25 18.92
C ALA A 418 31.52 -8.64 19.34
N SER A 419 32.25 -9.41 18.53
CA SER A 419 33.63 -9.82 18.81
C SER A 419 34.59 -8.62 18.90
N ASP A 420 35.55 -8.66 19.82
CA ASP A 420 36.64 -7.68 19.94
C ASP A 420 37.99 -8.24 19.46
N ASP A 421 37.95 -9.28 18.62
CA ASP A 421 39.14 -9.95 18.08
C ASP A 421 39.76 -9.14 16.93
N PHE A 422 40.39 -8.01 17.27
CA PHE A 422 41.07 -7.15 16.30
C PHE A 422 42.47 -7.66 15.94
N ALA A 423 42.92 -7.41 14.71
CA ALA A 423 44.30 -7.68 14.28
C ALA A 423 44.93 -6.48 13.56
N GLU A 424 46.27 -6.42 13.51
CA GLU A 424 47.00 -5.25 13.00
C GLU A 424 46.96 -5.13 11.46
N ASP A 425 46.99 -6.26 10.76
CA ASP A 425 46.97 -6.31 9.30
C ASP A 425 45.54 -6.17 8.75
N THR A 426 45.41 -5.66 7.52
CA THR A 426 44.13 -5.47 6.82
C THR A 426 44.26 -5.90 5.36
N ALA A 427 43.51 -6.92 4.96
CA ALA A 427 43.49 -7.51 3.62
C ALA A 427 42.09 -7.41 2.99
N VAL A 428 41.63 -6.17 2.78
CA VAL A 428 40.32 -5.80 2.23
C VAL A 428 40.01 -6.56 0.94
N TRP A 429 40.93 -6.51 -0.03
CA TRP A 429 40.67 -7.08 -1.35
C TRP A 429 40.70 -8.60 -1.35
N SER A 430 41.47 -9.22 -0.45
CA SER A 430 41.46 -10.67 -0.25
C SER A 430 40.14 -11.13 0.38
N ALA A 431 39.61 -10.38 1.34
CA ALA A 431 38.32 -10.68 1.95
C ALA A 431 37.16 -10.51 0.95
N LEU A 432 37.22 -9.49 0.09
CA LEU A 432 36.22 -9.30 -0.96
C LEU A 432 36.28 -10.41 -2.02
N ASP A 433 37.49 -10.84 -2.41
CA ASP A 433 37.69 -11.99 -3.31
C ASP A 433 37.11 -13.29 -2.74
N HIS A 434 37.31 -13.52 -1.44
CA HIS A 434 36.70 -14.63 -0.71
C HIS A 434 35.16 -14.54 -0.74
N ALA A 435 34.60 -13.36 -0.45
CA ALA A 435 33.16 -13.13 -0.50
C ALA A 435 32.56 -13.42 -1.90
N TYR A 436 33.24 -13.00 -2.98
CA TYR A 436 32.81 -13.32 -4.34
C TYR A 436 32.88 -14.81 -4.67
N SER A 437 33.84 -15.53 -4.10
CA SER A 437 33.89 -17.00 -4.23
C SER A 437 32.67 -17.65 -3.59
N ARG A 438 32.27 -17.20 -2.39
CA ARG A 438 31.04 -17.68 -1.71
C ARG A 438 29.77 -17.26 -2.43
N ALA A 439 29.73 -16.05 -2.98
CA ALA A 439 28.62 -15.57 -3.79
C ALA A 439 28.49 -16.39 -5.10
N ALA A 440 29.61 -16.74 -5.73
CA ALA A 440 29.63 -17.60 -6.91
C ALA A 440 29.08 -19.01 -6.61
N ASP A 441 29.43 -19.59 -5.47
CA ASP A 441 28.84 -20.85 -4.99
C ASP A 441 27.33 -20.71 -4.81
N LEU A 442 26.88 -19.65 -4.12
CA LEU A 442 25.46 -19.41 -3.84
C LEU A 442 24.63 -19.30 -5.13
N VAL A 443 25.04 -18.49 -6.09
CA VAL A 443 24.26 -18.28 -7.33
C VAL A 443 24.32 -19.48 -8.27
N ARG A 444 25.35 -20.33 -8.14
CA ARG A 444 25.42 -21.62 -8.85
C ARG A 444 24.43 -22.61 -8.25
N ASP A 445 24.39 -22.70 -6.92
CA ASP A 445 23.57 -23.70 -6.21
C ASP A 445 22.09 -23.29 -6.18
N PHE A 446 21.81 -21.97 -6.22
CA PHE A 446 20.46 -21.40 -6.26
C PHE A 446 20.30 -20.41 -7.43
N PRO A 447 20.10 -20.90 -8.67
CA PRO A 447 19.87 -20.03 -9.82
C PRO A 447 18.68 -19.09 -9.61
N GLY A 448 18.86 -17.80 -9.89
CA GLY A 448 17.82 -16.77 -9.72
C GLY A 448 17.75 -16.16 -8.32
N GLN A 449 18.59 -16.61 -7.37
CA GLN A 449 18.72 -15.99 -6.05
C GLN A 449 19.43 -14.63 -6.15
N SER A 450 18.78 -13.57 -5.68
CA SER A 450 19.42 -12.26 -5.54
C SER A 450 20.41 -12.28 -4.38
N ALA A 451 21.64 -11.83 -4.63
CA ALA A 451 22.69 -11.69 -3.64
C ALA A 451 23.46 -10.37 -3.80
N SER A 452 23.90 -9.81 -2.68
CA SER A 452 24.70 -8.58 -2.63
C SER A 452 25.80 -8.69 -1.59
N ILE A 453 26.89 -7.95 -1.79
CA ILE A 453 28.01 -7.87 -0.85
C ILE A 453 28.07 -6.47 -0.26
N VAL A 454 28.18 -6.37 1.06
CA VAL A 454 28.39 -5.12 1.80
C VAL A 454 29.77 -5.20 2.45
N LEU A 455 30.72 -4.42 1.95
CA LEU A 455 32.06 -4.31 2.50
C LEU A 455 32.11 -3.10 3.44
N MET A 456 32.47 -3.32 4.70
CA MET A 456 32.50 -2.30 5.75
C MET A 456 33.92 -2.20 6.31
N THR A 457 34.63 -1.13 5.99
CA THR A 457 36.07 -0.95 6.28
C THR A 457 36.41 0.53 6.34
N ASP A 458 37.56 0.88 6.94
CA ASP A 458 38.13 2.22 6.78
C ASP A 458 38.92 2.38 5.47
N GLY A 459 39.18 1.29 4.74
CA GLY A 459 39.76 1.30 3.40
C GLY A 459 41.28 1.19 3.37
N GLU A 460 41.93 0.93 4.50
CA GLU A 460 43.36 0.63 4.51
C GLU A 460 43.62 -0.83 4.13
N ASN A 461 44.42 -1.07 3.09
CA ASN A 461 44.82 -2.42 2.69
C ASN A 461 46.35 -2.52 2.72
N ASN A 462 46.90 -3.16 3.74
CA ASN A 462 48.34 -3.32 3.96
C ASN A 462 48.83 -4.78 3.84
N ALA A 463 47.91 -5.73 3.64
CA ALA A 463 48.21 -7.14 3.49
C ALA A 463 47.43 -7.77 2.31
N GLY A 464 47.88 -8.93 1.86
CA GLY A 464 47.19 -9.72 0.82
C GLY A 464 47.26 -9.11 -0.58
N THR A 465 46.20 -9.33 -1.36
CA THR A 465 46.09 -8.86 -2.76
C THR A 465 45.79 -7.36 -2.83
N GLY A 466 46.25 -6.71 -3.89
CA GLY A 466 45.81 -5.34 -4.23
C GLY A 466 44.51 -5.30 -5.01
N LEU A 467 43.95 -4.10 -5.18
CA LEU A 467 42.69 -3.84 -5.89
C LEU A 467 42.71 -4.34 -7.34
N ASP A 468 43.77 -4.04 -8.11
CA ASP A 468 43.81 -4.41 -9.53
C ASP A 468 43.75 -5.92 -9.73
N ALA A 469 44.47 -6.69 -8.90
CA ALA A 469 44.43 -8.14 -8.94
C ALA A 469 43.06 -8.70 -8.54
N PHE A 470 42.35 -8.07 -7.60
CA PHE A 470 40.96 -8.42 -7.30
C PHE A 470 40.04 -8.15 -8.51
N LEU A 471 40.15 -6.99 -9.15
CA LEU A 471 39.32 -6.64 -10.30
C LEU A 471 39.52 -7.59 -11.48
N ASP A 472 40.75 -8.05 -11.70
CA ASP A 472 41.04 -9.05 -12.73
C ASP A 472 40.40 -10.40 -12.42
N ARG A 473 40.46 -10.85 -11.16
CA ARG A 473 39.76 -12.08 -10.71
C ARG A 473 38.24 -11.94 -10.81
N TYR A 474 37.68 -10.81 -10.39
CA TYR A 474 36.25 -10.51 -10.53
C TYR A 474 35.79 -10.58 -11.99
N ARG A 475 36.56 -10.01 -12.94
CA ARG A 475 36.22 -10.07 -14.38
C ARG A 475 36.23 -11.49 -14.94
N ALA A 476 37.02 -12.39 -14.37
CA ALA A 476 37.08 -13.80 -14.75
C ALA A 476 35.92 -14.64 -14.18
N LEU A 477 35.11 -14.11 -13.26
CA LEU A 477 33.98 -14.83 -12.69
C LEU A 477 32.85 -15.09 -13.73
N PRO A 478 32.06 -16.16 -13.55
CA PRO A 478 30.87 -16.40 -14.36
C PRO A 478 29.91 -15.21 -14.36
N PRO A 479 29.13 -14.98 -15.44
CA PRO A 479 28.20 -13.84 -15.53
C PRO A 479 27.25 -13.70 -14.33
N ALA A 480 26.72 -14.81 -13.81
CA ALA A 480 25.84 -14.80 -12.65
C ALA A 480 26.52 -14.27 -11.37
N ALA A 481 27.78 -14.64 -11.13
CA ALA A 481 28.54 -14.14 -9.99
C ALA A 481 28.96 -12.67 -10.18
N ARG A 482 29.22 -12.24 -11.42
CA ARG A 482 29.50 -10.83 -11.73
C ARG A 482 28.28 -9.92 -11.55
N ALA A 483 27.07 -10.47 -11.63
CA ALA A 483 25.84 -9.73 -11.35
C ALA A 483 25.66 -9.39 -9.85
N VAL A 484 26.47 -9.97 -8.96
CA VAL A 484 26.48 -9.64 -7.53
C VAL A 484 27.19 -8.32 -7.32
N HIS A 485 26.46 -7.30 -6.87
CA HIS A 485 26.99 -5.97 -6.63
C HIS A 485 27.65 -5.84 -5.26
N THR A 486 28.77 -5.10 -5.20
CA THR A 486 29.42 -4.74 -3.93
C THR A 486 29.13 -3.28 -3.56
N TYR A 487 28.56 -3.09 -2.38
CA TYR A 487 28.37 -1.79 -1.76
C TYR A 487 29.44 -1.60 -0.67
N THR A 488 30.23 -0.55 -0.78
CA THR A 488 31.31 -0.29 0.17
C THR A 488 30.88 0.81 1.14
N VAL A 489 30.95 0.55 2.45
CA VAL A 489 30.73 1.52 3.50
C VAL A 489 32.09 1.90 4.09
N ARG A 490 32.44 3.18 3.93
CA ARG A 490 33.72 3.74 4.37
C ARG A 490 33.63 4.31 5.77
N TYR A 491 34.45 3.82 6.70
CA TYR A 491 34.59 4.38 8.04
C TYR A 491 35.81 5.31 8.14
N GLY A 492 35.61 6.58 8.51
CA GLY A 492 36.72 7.54 8.67
C GLY A 492 37.28 8.09 7.35
N ASP A 493 38.50 8.62 7.41
CA ASP A 493 39.06 9.52 6.38
C ASP A 493 39.92 8.84 5.30
N ALA A 494 40.12 7.52 5.37
CA ALA A 494 41.04 6.81 4.48
C ALA A 494 40.50 6.62 3.04
N HIS A 495 41.40 6.15 2.15
CA HIS A 495 41.43 6.26 0.69
C HIS A 495 40.09 5.99 -0.03
N PRO A 496 39.23 7.02 -0.26
CA PRO A 496 37.90 6.83 -0.83
C PRO A 496 37.95 6.34 -2.29
N ARG A 497 39.08 6.56 -2.97
CA ARG A 497 39.22 6.26 -4.41
C ARG A 497 39.22 4.78 -4.71
N GLU A 498 39.83 3.95 -3.86
CA GLU A 498 39.91 2.51 -4.12
C GLU A 498 38.58 1.82 -3.84
N LEU A 499 37.92 2.15 -2.72
CA LEU A 499 36.60 1.65 -2.36
C LEU A 499 35.55 2.03 -3.41
N ASP A 500 35.49 3.30 -3.83
CA ASP A 500 34.57 3.75 -4.89
C ASP A 500 34.87 3.07 -6.22
N ARG A 501 36.14 2.90 -6.58
CA ARG A 501 36.53 2.18 -7.81
C ARG A 501 36.07 0.72 -7.78
N ALA A 502 36.25 0.01 -6.67
CA ALA A 502 35.81 -1.37 -6.52
C ALA A 502 34.28 -1.50 -6.58
N ALA A 503 33.57 -0.65 -5.85
CA ALA A 503 32.10 -0.64 -5.84
C ALA A 503 31.55 -0.40 -7.25
N ARG A 504 32.02 0.64 -7.96
CA ARG A 504 31.60 0.93 -9.33
C ARG A 504 31.93 -0.19 -10.31
N ALA A 505 33.12 -0.78 -10.19
CA ALA A 505 33.54 -1.85 -11.09
C ALA A 505 32.68 -3.11 -10.96
N THR A 506 32.06 -3.33 -9.80
CA THR A 506 31.15 -4.44 -9.53
C THR A 506 29.66 -4.09 -9.69
N GLY A 507 29.35 -2.84 -10.06
CA GLY A 507 27.98 -2.34 -10.26
C GLY A 507 27.29 -1.82 -8.99
N GLY A 508 27.99 -1.72 -7.87
CA GLY A 508 27.51 -1.03 -6.67
C GLY A 508 28.03 0.41 -6.54
N ARG A 509 27.96 0.95 -5.33
CA ARG A 509 28.48 2.29 -5.00
C ARG A 509 29.11 2.34 -3.61
N MET A 510 29.92 3.38 -3.39
CA MET A 510 30.44 3.69 -2.07
C MET A 510 29.51 4.65 -1.32
N VAL A 511 29.37 4.43 -0.02
CA VAL A 511 28.79 5.39 0.92
C VAL A 511 29.76 5.64 2.07
N ASP A 512 29.75 6.85 2.60
CA ASP A 512 30.44 7.14 3.86
C ASP A 512 29.68 6.56 5.04
N ALA A 513 30.33 6.20 6.15
CA ALA A 513 29.69 5.64 7.33
C ALA A 513 29.07 6.75 8.19
N THR A 514 27.79 6.99 7.97
CA THR A 514 26.90 7.73 8.88
C THR A 514 25.68 6.83 9.12
N ALA A 515 24.94 7.05 10.22
CA ALA A 515 23.74 6.26 10.50
C ALA A 515 22.75 6.27 9.30
N GLN A 516 22.63 7.40 8.61
CA GLN A 516 21.70 7.56 7.49
C GLN A 516 22.21 6.97 6.17
N SER A 517 23.52 7.01 5.93
CA SER A 517 24.12 6.44 4.73
C SER A 517 24.30 4.93 4.79
N LEU A 518 24.45 4.36 5.99
CA LEU A 518 24.44 2.91 6.23
C LEU A 518 23.08 2.30 5.91
N LEU A 519 22.00 2.93 6.38
CA LEU A 519 20.64 2.58 5.98
C LEU A 519 20.43 2.70 4.48
N ASN A 520 20.97 3.75 3.84
CA ASN A 520 20.87 3.91 2.39
C ASN A 520 21.67 2.88 1.58
N ALA A 521 22.83 2.41 2.06
CA ALA A 521 23.53 1.28 1.45
C ALA A 521 22.72 -0.01 1.56
N PHE A 522 22.08 -0.22 2.71
CA PHE A 522 21.25 -1.40 2.92
C PHE A 522 19.98 -1.43 2.04
N LYS A 523 19.42 -0.27 1.71
CA LYS A 523 18.31 -0.17 0.75
C LYS A 523 18.64 -0.81 -0.61
N GLU A 524 19.85 -0.59 -1.08
CA GLU A 524 20.26 -0.99 -2.43
C GLU A 524 20.67 -2.46 -2.53
N THR A 525 21.19 -3.03 -1.43
CA THR A 525 21.62 -4.44 -1.39
C THR A 525 20.46 -5.41 -1.63
N ARG A 526 19.22 -4.95 -1.50
CA ARG A 526 18.02 -5.72 -1.80
C ARG A 526 17.66 -5.73 -3.29
N GLY A 527 18.48 -5.17 -4.19
CA GLY A 527 18.17 -5.14 -5.63
C GLY A 527 17.02 -4.18 -5.95
N CYS A 528 16.79 -3.23 -5.06
CA CYS A 528 15.92 -2.08 -5.25
C CYS A 528 16.79 -0.93 -5.78
N THR A 529 17.15 -1.01 -7.05
CA THR A 529 17.79 0.11 -7.77
C THR A 529 16.72 1.04 -8.32
N GLU A 530 16.91 2.35 -8.16
CA GLU A 530 16.05 3.41 -8.70
C GLU A 530 15.96 3.39 -10.23
#